data_AF-A0A7K8N1A1-F1
#
_entry.id   AF-A0A7K8N1A1-F1
#
_cell.length_a   1.000
_cell.length_b   1.000
_cell.length_c   1.000
_cell.angle_alpha   90.00
_cell.angle_beta   90.00
_cell.angle_gamma   90.00
#
_symmetry.space_group_name_H-M   'P 1'
#
loop_
_entity.id
_entity.type
_entity.pdbx_description
1 polymer ?
#
loop_
_entity_poly.entity_id
_entity_poly.type
_entity_poly.pdbx_seq_one_letter_code
_entity_poly.pdbx_strand_id
1 'polypeptide(L)'
;SRQRAAELFRWLVAPVSPREFAARHWERAPLLVRRGEPGYYAGLFSSAELDGILRSGEVRFGAHLDVTSYAEGVRETHNPAGRALPAVVWDFYQNGCSLRLLCPQAFSATVWQFLSILQEHFGSMAGANTYLTPPGSQGFAPHYDDIEAFVLQLEGKKHWRVYGPRTEAEVLPQFSSANLTQAELGEPVLEAVLEAGDLLYFPRGFIHQGVCLPDAHSLHITVSSYQRNSWGDLLEKLLPAALQMALEEDVEYRQGLPMDYLGYMGVAHSDVVDARRTAFVEKVQSLIKKLIDYAPIDAAVDQRAKSFLHDCLPPALTQSEKALSVYGFPARWQDGGTRDVDIRITKDTEVRLLRHGIVRLCNEEAGVMLYYTTENSRVYHKEEPKSLEIDPEYTDSIEFLLSSYPNHVSVDTLPCEALEDKISLATLLFEKGILTTKKPLVQV
;
A
#
# COMPACT_ATOMS: atom_id res chain seq x y z
N SER A 1 0.54 -3.75 -17.09
CA SER A 1 0.94 -3.49 -15.70
C SER A 1 0.46 -4.62 -14.80
N ARG A 2 -0.84 -4.96 -14.78
CA ARG A 2 -1.40 -6.16 -14.11
C ARG A 2 -0.58 -7.44 -14.28
N GLN A 3 -0.24 -7.81 -15.52
CA GLN A 3 0.59 -8.99 -15.79
C GLN A 3 1.98 -8.90 -15.13
N ARG A 4 2.64 -7.73 -15.21
CA ARG A 4 3.95 -7.50 -14.55
C ARG A 4 3.83 -7.64 -13.03
N ALA A 5 2.74 -7.14 -12.44
CA ALA A 5 2.49 -7.28 -11.01
C ALA A 5 2.31 -8.75 -10.59
N ALA A 6 1.51 -9.52 -11.35
CA ALA A 6 1.33 -10.95 -11.12
C ALA A 6 2.63 -11.77 -11.34
N GLU A 7 3.44 -11.41 -12.34
CA GLU A 7 4.74 -12.04 -12.60
C GLU A 7 5.77 -11.72 -11.51
N LEU A 8 5.83 -10.48 -11.05
CA LEU A 8 6.72 -10.08 -9.96
C LEU A 8 6.35 -10.78 -8.66
N PHE A 9 5.05 -10.88 -8.34
CA PHE A 9 4.61 -11.61 -7.17
C PHE A 9 4.92 -13.12 -7.29
N ARG A 10 4.68 -13.73 -8.46
CA ARG A 10 5.06 -15.12 -8.73
C ARG A 10 6.55 -15.34 -8.54
N TRP A 11 7.39 -14.43 -9.03
CA TRP A 11 8.83 -14.46 -8.81
C TRP A 11 9.16 -14.33 -7.32
N LEU A 12 8.50 -13.42 -6.60
CA LEU A 12 8.75 -13.20 -5.18
C LEU A 12 8.55 -14.46 -4.34
N VAL A 13 7.46 -15.22 -4.59
CA VAL A 13 7.12 -16.41 -3.79
C VAL A 13 7.57 -17.75 -4.40
N ALA A 14 8.20 -17.75 -5.58
CA ALA A 14 8.68 -18.97 -6.23
C ALA A 14 9.56 -19.81 -5.30
N PRO A 15 9.51 -21.15 -5.31
CA PRO A 15 8.75 -21.99 -6.25
C PRO A 15 7.29 -22.19 -5.84
N VAL A 16 6.83 -21.62 -4.71
CA VAL A 16 5.43 -21.68 -4.30
C VAL A 16 4.60 -20.93 -5.32
N SER A 17 3.53 -21.57 -5.81
CA SER A 17 2.63 -20.90 -6.75
C SER A 17 1.81 -19.82 -6.03
N PRO A 18 1.46 -18.70 -6.67
CA PRO A 18 0.57 -17.69 -6.07
C PRO A 18 -0.76 -18.27 -5.57
N ARG A 19 -1.29 -19.28 -6.26
CA ARG A 19 -2.51 -19.99 -5.86
C ARG A 19 -2.32 -20.76 -4.55
N GLU A 20 -1.20 -21.47 -4.41
CA GLU A 20 -0.87 -22.18 -3.18
C GLU A 20 -0.62 -21.20 -2.03
N PHE A 21 0.12 -20.13 -2.29
CA PHE A 21 0.37 -19.07 -1.33
C PHE A 21 -0.95 -18.50 -0.77
N ALA A 22 -1.87 -18.09 -1.65
CA ALA A 22 -3.15 -17.54 -1.26
C ALA A 22 -4.03 -18.53 -0.47
N ALA A 23 -3.97 -19.82 -0.82
CA ALA A 23 -4.82 -20.83 -0.19
C ALA A 23 -4.30 -21.28 1.19
N ARG A 24 -2.97 -21.31 1.38
CA ARG A 24 -2.34 -21.93 2.56
C ARG A 24 -1.66 -20.96 3.50
N HIS A 25 -1.13 -19.86 2.98
CA HIS A 25 -0.24 -18.97 3.74
C HIS A 25 -0.86 -17.62 3.99
N TRP A 26 -1.39 -16.96 2.96
CA TRP A 26 -1.97 -15.62 3.07
C TRP A 26 -2.98 -15.52 4.22
N GLU A 27 -2.72 -14.63 5.18
CA GLU A 27 -3.49 -14.40 6.41
C GLU A 27 -3.72 -15.65 7.28
N ARG A 28 -2.90 -16.69 7.13
CA ARG A 28 -3.10 -18.01 7.77
C ARG A 28 -1.86 -18.57 8.44
N ALA A 29 -0.75 -18.64 7.72
CA ALA A 29 0.43 -19.37 8.17
C ALA A 29 1.73 -18.78 7.60
N PRO A 30 2.83 -18.82 8.37
CA PRO A 30 4.14 -18.41 7.86
C PRO A 30 4.57 -19.27 6.67
N LEU A 31 5.40 -18.70 5.80
CA LEU A 31 6.04 -19.39 4.69
C LEU A 31 7.53 -19.08 4.72
N LEU A 32 8.37 -20.12 4.74
CA LEU A 32 9.80 -20.01 4.49
C LEU A 32 10.13 -20.60 3.12
N VAL A 33 10.74 -19.79 2.26
CA VAL A 33 11.33 -20.24 1.00
C VAL A 33 12.85 -20.19 1.13
N ARG A 34 13.48 -21.37 1.18
CA ARG A 34 14.93 -21.50 1.08
C ARG A 34 15.34 -21.57 -0.39
N ARG A 35 16.10 -20.60 -0.87
CA ARG A 35 16.47 -20.54 -2.29
C ARG A 35 17.78 -21.23 -2.59
N GLY A 36 18.75 -21.13 -1.67
CA GLY A 36 20.13 -21.53 -1.98
C GLY A 36 20.76 -20.73 -3.12
N GLU A 37 20.20 -19.55 -3.43
CA GLU A 37 20.66 -18.65 -4.49
C GLU A 37 20.94 -17.26 -3.88
N PRO A 38 22.17 -17.01 -3.39
CA PRO A 38 22.51 -15.76 -2.71
C PRO A 38 22.26 -14.50 -3.54
N GLY A 39 22.33 -14.62 -4.87
CA GLY A 39 22.12 -13.53 -5.82
C GLY A 39 20.66 -13.25 -6.17
N TYR A 40 19.68 -13.95 -5.59
CA TYR A 40 18.29 -13.84 -6.03
C TYR A 40 17.74 -12.40 -5.94
N TYR A 41 18.11 -11.67 -4.88
CA TYR A 41 17.72 -10.27 -4.69
C TYR A 41 18.82 -9.26 -5.07
N ALA A 42 19.84 -9.69 -5.81
CA ALA A 42 20.94 -8.82 -6.21
C ALA A 42 20.42 -7.60 -7.00
N GLY A 43 20.84 -6.41 -6.59
CA GLY A 43 20.41 -5.14 -7.18
C GLY A 43 19.13 -4.54 -6.60
N LEU A 44 18.42 -5.24 -5.70
CA LEU A 44 17.23 -4.68 -5.03
C LEU A 44 17.61 -3.58 -4.04
N PHE A 45 18.53 -3.87 -3.12
CA PHE A 45 19.11 -2.93 -2.16
C PHE A 45 20.39 -3.53 -1.56
N SER A 46 21.31 -2.69 -1.06
CA SER A 46 22.56 -3.16 -0.43
C SER A 46 23.04 -2.23 0.68
N SER A 47 23.95 -2.73 1.54
CA SER A 47 24.63 -1.93 2.55
C SER A 47 25.49 -0.81 1.93
N ALA A 48 26.06 -1.05 0.75
CA ALA A 48 26.76 -0.04 -0.03
C ALA A 48 25.82 1.07 -0.54
N GLU A 49 24.61 0.71 -0.96
CA GLU A 49 23.58 1.70 -1.33
C GLU A 49 23.13 2.52 -0.12
N LEU A 50 22.95 1.89 1.05
CA LEU A 50 22.68 2.59 2.31
C LEU A 50 23.79 3.62 2.64
N ASP A 51 25.07 3.23 2.57
CA ASP A 51 26.19 4.15 2.78
C ASP A 51 26.15 5.34 1.79
N GLY A 52 25.87 5.06 0.52
CA GLY A 52 25.68 6.07 -0.51
C GLY A 52 24.55 7.05 -0.17
N ILE A 53 23.40 6.53 0.28
CA ILE A 53 22.23 7.31 0.70
C ILE A 53 22.57 8.21 1.90
N LEU A 54 23.31 7.72 2.89
CA LEU A 54 23.74 8.51 4.05
C LEU A 54 24.67 9.67 3.65
N ARG A 55 25.53 9.47 2.64
CA ARG A 55 26.46 10.49 2.15
C ARG A 55 25.77 11.58 1.34
N SER A 56 25.01 11.19 0.32
CA SER A 56 24.46 12.10 -0.69
C SER A 56 23.06 12.61 -0.33
N GLY A 57 22.29 11.83 0.42
CA GLY A 57 20.92 12.16 0.80
C GLY A 57 20.81 13.00 2.07
N GLU A 58 19.64 13.60 2.26
CA GLU A 58 19.26 14.30 3.49
C GLU A 58 18.54 13.35 4.46
N VAL A 59 19.22 12.27 4.85
CA VAL A 59 18.70 11.30 5.82
C VAL A 59 18.68 11.94 7.21
N ARG A 60 17.57 11.80 7.94
CA ARG A 60 17.37 12.38 9.27
C ARG A 60 16.99 11.28 10.24
N PHE A 61 17.54 11.33 11.45
CA PHE A 61 17.18 10.40 12.50
C PHE A 61 15.71 10.57 12.90
N GLY A 62 15.01 9.46 13.20
CA GLY A 62 13.59 9.43 13.56
C GLY A 62 12.61 9.66 12.41
N ALA A 63 12.99 10.45 11.39
CA ALA A 63 12.15 10.67 10.20
C ALA A 63 12.42 9.65 9.09
N HIS A 64 13.70 9.30 8.89
CA HIS A 64 14.12 8.39 7.81
C HIS A 64 14.87 7.18 8.35
N LEU A 65 15.71 7.35 9.38
CA LEU A 65 16.56 6.31 9.93
C LEU A 65 16.38 6.20 11.44
N ASP A 66 16.18 4.98 11.93
CA ASP A 66 16.25 4.67 13.35
C ASP A 66 17.50 3.86 13.70
N VAL A 67 18.05 4.14 14.88
CA VAL A 67 19.11 3.38 15.53
C VAL A 67 18.51 2.70 16.75
N THR A 68 18.64 1.38 16.83
CA THR A 68 17.97 0.56 17.84
C THR A 68 18.86 -0.54 18.40
N SER A 69 18.66 -0.90 19.65
CA SER A 69 19.27 -2.08 20.26
C SER A 69 18.23 -2.84 21.10
N TYR A 70 18.45 -4.13 21.25
CA TYR A 70 17.75 -4.97 22.21
C TYR A 70 18.75 -5.84 22.95
N ALA A 71 18.91 -5.58 24.24
CA ALA A 71 19.81 -6.31 25.12
C ALA A 71 19.15 -6.45 26.49
N GLU A 72 19.41 -7.57 27.17
CA GLU A 72 18.91 -7.82 28.53
C GLU A 72 17.38 -7.66 28.68
N GLY A 73 16.63 -7.92 27.62
CA GLY A 73 15.17 -7.81 27.61
C GLY A 73 14.63 -6.38 27.37
N VAL A 74 15.50 -5.39 27.17
CA VAL A 74 15.11 -3.98 26.99
C VAL A 74 15.41 -3.52 25.57
N ARG A 75 14.43 -2.87 24.93
CA ARG A 75 14.56 -2.27 23.59
C ARG A 75 14.76 -0.76 23.70
N GLU A 76 15.81 -0.24 23.07
CA GLU A 76 16.19 1.18 23.14
C GLU A 76 16.20 1.83 21.75
N THR A 77 15.90 3.14 21.70
CA THR A 77 16.12 4.00 20.51
C THR A 77 17.26 4.94 20.83
N HIS A 78 18.25 5.02 19.95
CA HIS A 78 19.45 5.85 20.13
C HIS A 78 19.50 7.06 19.20
N ASN A 79 18.39 7.41 18.57
CA ASN A 79 18.29 8.49 17.58
C ASN A 79 18.77 9.85 18.14
N PRO A 80 19.89 10.39 17.65
CA PRO A 80 20.25 11.78 17.88
C PRO A 80 19.26 12.72 17.17
N ALA A 81 19.28 14.00 17.53
CA ALA A 81 18.59 15.02 16.75
C ALA A 81 19.35 15.30 15.43
N GLY A 82 18.61 15.54 14.34
CA GLY A 82 19.17 16.07 13.10
C GLY A 82 19.57 15.02 12.05
N ARG A 83 20.60 15.34 11.26
CA ARG A 83 21.00 14.57 10.07
C ARG A 83 21.75 13.29 10.47
N ALA A 84 21.38 12.18 9.82
CA ALA A 84 22.06 10.89 9.95
C ALA A 84 23.29 10.84 9.03
N LEU A 85 24.42 11.35 9.52
CA LEU A 85 25.70 11.33 8.81
C LEU A 85 26.39 9.96 8.94
N PRO A 86 27.12 9.48 7.91
CA PRO A 86 27.78 8.18 7.95
C PRO A 86 28.66 7.97 9.18
N ALA A 87 29.46 8.97 9.57
CA ALA A 87 30.36 8.86 10.73
C ALA A 87 29.62 8.53 12.03
N VAL A 88 28.44 9.13 12.25
CA VAL A 88 27.62 8.91 13.45
C VAL A 88 26.87 7.58 13.35
N VAL A 89 26.30 7.30 12.19
CA VAL A 89 25.52 6.07 11.96
C VAL A 89 26.39 4.82 12.07
N TRP A 90 27.58 4.84 11.48
CA TRP A 90 28.50 3.72 11.53
C TRP A 90 29.16 3.52 12.89
N ASP A 91 29.29 4.58 13.70
CA ASP A 91 29.71 4.46 15.10
C ASP A 91 28.67 3.70 15.92
N PHE A 92 27.38 4.04 15.80
CA PHE A 92 26.31 3.25 16.43
C PHE A 92 26.30 1.78 15.99
N TYR A 93 26.48 1.53 14.70
CA TYR A 93 26.54 0.17 14.16
C TYR A 93 27.71 -0.64 14.74
N GLN A 94 28.90 -0.03 14.86
CA GLN A 94 30.06 -0.67 15.50
C GLN A 94 29.82 -0.96 16.99
N ASN A 95 28.98 -0.16 17.65
CA ASN A 95 28.56 -0.35 19.03
C ASN A 95 27.30 -1.23 19.17
N GLY A 96 27.04 -2.11 18.19
CA GLY A 96 26.04 -3.18 18.28
C GLY A 96 24.61 -2.76 17.93
N CYS A 97 24.37 -1.52 17.52
CA CYS A 97 23.03 -1.05 17.17
C CYS A 97 22.62 -1.48 15.76
N SER A 98 21.35 -1.86 15.60
CA SER A 98 20.70 -2.04 14.30
C SER A 98 20.26 -0.70 13.71
N LEU A 99 20.37 -0.59 12.39
CA LEU A 99 19.92 0.54 11.59
C LEU A 99 18.66 0.18 10.83
N ARG A 100 17.60 0.96 10.96
CA ARG A 100 16.34 0.78 10.23
C ARG A 100 16.06 1.98 9.34
N LEU A 101 16.06 1.80 8.02
CA LEU A 101 15.61 2.82 7.07
C LEU A 101 14.10 2.66 6.81
N LEU A 102 13.34 3.70 7.14
CA LEU A 102 11.87 3.71 7.19
C LEU A 102 11.20 3.81 5.82
N CYS A 103 11.85 4.44 4.85
CA CYS A 103 11.27 4.70 3.53
C CYS A 103 12.31 4.50 2.41
N PRO A 104 12.88 3.28 2.25
CA PRO A 104 13.92 3.01 1.26
C PRO A 104 13.49 3.40 -0.17
N GLN A 105 12.21 3.29 -0.51
CA GLN A 105 11.66 3.69 -1.80
C GLN A 105 11.77 5.20 -2.09
N ALA A 106 11.93 6.06 -1.08
CA ALA A 106 12.16 7.49 -1.28
C ALA A 106 13.58 7.78 -1.81
N PHE A 107 14.52 6.86 -1.54
CA PHE A 107 15.93 7.02 -1.90
C PHE A 107 16.35 6.09 -3.05
N SER A 108 15.90 4.84 -3.04
CA SER A 108 16.23 3.83 -4.04
C SER A 108 15.18 3.76 -5.15
N ALA A 109 15.62 3.91 -6.40
CA ALA A 109 14.75 3.78 -7.57
C ALA A 109 14.31 2.32 -7.80
N THR A 110 15.18 1.34 -7.48
CA THR A 110 14.85 -0.08 -7.62
C THR A 110 13.80 -0.51 -6.61
N VAL A 111 13.94 -0.11 -5.34
CA VAL A 111 12.92 -0.39 -4.31
C VAL A 111 11.60 0.30 -4.67
N TRP A 112 11.63 1.55 -5.14
CA TRP A 112 10.43 2.23 -5.65
C TRP A 112 9.76 1.44 -6.78
N GLN A 113 10.53 1.01 -7.79
CA GLN A 113 10.00 0.21 -8.88
C GLN A 113 9.37 -1.09 -8.38
N PHE A 114 10.06 -1.81 -7.49
CA PHE A 114 9.60 -3.06 -6.90
C PHE A 114 8.26 -2.90 -6.18
N LEU A 115 8.16 -1.92 -5.27
CA LEU A 115 6.93 -1.67 -4.51
C LEU A 115 5.79 -1.12 -5.38
N SER A 116 6.08 -0.21 -6.32
CA SER A 116 5.06 0.35 -7.23
C SER A 116 4.41 -0.71 -8.12
N ILE A 117 5.08 -1.83 -8.37
CA ILE A 117 4.54 -2.97 -9.11
C ILE A 117 3.78 -3.91 -8.17
N LEU A 118 4.31 -4.19 -6.97
CA LEU A 118 3.65 -5.07 -6.00
C LEU A 118 2.33 -4.50 -5.45
N GLN A 119 2.23 -3.18 -5.26
CA GLN A 119 0.98 -2.56 -4.78
C GLN A 119 -0.20 -2.82 -5.74
N GLU A 120 0.07 -2.94 -7.06
CA GLU A 120 -0.96 -3.28 -8.06
C GLU A 120 -1.40 -4.74 -7.94
N HIS A 121 -0.55 -5.64 -7.43
CA HIS A 121 -0.94 -7.02 -7.13
C HIS A 121 -1.79 -7.11 -5.87
N PHE A 122 -1.41 -6.39 -4.81
CA PHE A 122 -2.10 -6.44 -3.53
C PHE A 122 -3.43 -5.67 -3.53
N GLY A 123 -3.59 -4.65 -4.37
CA GLY A 123 -4.74 -3.74 -4.24
C GLY A 123 -4.71 -2.99 -2.90
N SER A 124 -3.51 -2.78 -2.37
CA SER A 124 -3.19 -2.10 -1.12
C SER A 124 -1.78 -1.52 -1.25
N MET A 125 -1.47 -0.49 -0.48
CA MET A 125 -0.13 0.11 -0.46
C MET A 125 0.92 -0.97 -0.18
N ALA A 126 2.03 -0.95 -0.93
CA ALA A 126 3.21 -1.74 -0.62
C ALA A 126 4.29 -0.82 -0.05
N GLY A 127 4.59 -0.96 1.23
CA GLY A 127 5.66 -0.26 1.93
C GLY A 127 6.90 -1.15 2.08
N ALA A 128 7.99 -0.56 2.56
CA ALA A 128 9.13 -1.35 3.01
C ALA A 128 9.94 -0.66 4.11
N ASN A 129 10.62 -1.46 4.92
CA ASN A 129 11.72 -1.02 5.76
C ASN A 129 12.96 -1.87 5.46
N THR A 130 14.16 -1.30 5.55
CA THR A 130 15.40 -2.08 5.53
C THR A 130 16.02 -2.11 6.91
N TYR A 131 16.64 -3.24 7.25
CA TYR A 131 17.22 -3.47 8.57
C TYR A 131 18.64 -4.03 8.41
N LEU A 132 19.62 -3.24 8.83
CA LEU A 132 21.03 -3.63 8.90
C LEU A 132 21.40 -3.87 10.36
N THR A 133 21.73 -5.10 10.72
CA THR A 133 22.05 -5.51 12.10
C THR A 133 23.48 -6.05 12.15
N PRO A 134 24.32 -5.61 13.10
CA PRO A 134 25.69 -6.09 13.24
C PRO A 134 25.76 -7.53 13.78
N PRO A 135 26.91 -8.22 13.61
CA PRO A 135 27.10 -9.58 14.13
C PRO A 135 26.82 -9.69 15.64
N GLY A 136 26.20 -10.80 16.04
CA GLY A 136 25.98 -11.14 17.45
C GLY A 136 24.97 -10.26 18.20
N SER A 137 24.20 -9.40 17.52
CA SER A 137 23.25 -8.49 18.18
C SER A 137 21.80 -8.69 17.74
N GLN A 138 20.90 -8.11 18.53
CA GLN A 138 19.47 -8.00 18.27
C GLN A 138 19.09 -6.51 18.32
N GLY A 139 18.32 -6.03 17.33
CA GLY A 139 17.90 -4.62 17.27
C GLY A 139 16.54 -4.34 17.93
N PHE A 140 15.64 -5.32 17.89
CA PHE A 140 14.23 -5.15 18.24
C PHE A 140 13.78 -6.25 19.20
N ALA A 141 12.92 -5.89 20.14
CA ALA A 141 12.24 -6.85 21.00
C ALA A 141 11.27 -7.72 20.16
N PRO A 142 10.85 -8.88 20.67
CA PRO A 142 9.72 -9.63 20.11
C PRO A 142 8.46 -8.76 20.02
N HIS A 143 7.78 -8.79 18.88
CA HIS A 143 6.52 -8.06 18.64
C HIS A 143 5.76 -8.69 17.46
N TYR A 144 4.50 -8.31 17.27
CA TYR A 144 3.79 -8.49 16.00
C TYR A 144 3.42 -7.13 15.41
N ASP A 145 3.35 -7.05 14.08
CA ASP A 145 2.93 -5.85 13.35
C ASP A 145 1.46 -5.94 12.90
N ASP A 146 0.93 -4.83 12.39
CA ASP A 146 -0.40 -4.67 11.80
C ASP A 146 -0.42 -4.82 10.26
N ILE A 147 0.60 -5.45 9.70
CA ILE A 147 0.78 -5.62 8.25
C ILE A 147 1.11 -7.06 7.86
N GLU A 148 0.87 -7.40 6.61
CA GLU A 148 1.34 -8.64 6.00
C GLU A 148 2.81 -8.47 5.61
N ALA A 149 3.71 -9.26 6.19
CA ALA A 149 5.15 -9.06 6.09
C ALA A 149 5.83 -10.08 5.16
N PHE A 150 6.67 -9.58 4.26
CA PHE A 150 7.58 -10.36 3.41
C PHE A 150 9.01 -9.93 3.70
N VAL A 151 9.75 -10.72 4.46
CA VAL A 151 11.17 -10.53 4.78
C VAL A 151 12.03 -11.14 3.67
N LEU A 152 12.73 -10.31 2.91
CA LEU A 152 13.67 -10.71 1.86
C LEU A 152 15.09 -10.54 2.40
N GLN A 153 15.80 -11.65 2.63
CA GLN A 153 17.17 -11.61 3.14
C GLN A 153 18.14 -11.20 2.03
N LEU A 154 18.80 -10.05 2.17
CA LEU A 154 19.63 -9.44 1.12
C LEU A 154 21.11 -9.76 1.29
N GLU A 155 21.63 -9.66 2.52
CA GLU A 155 23.03 -9.93 2.83
C GLU A 155 23.15 -10.69 4.15
N GLY A 156 24.20 -11.50 4.27
CA GLY A 156 24.57 -12.15 5.53
C GLY A 156 23.53 -13.16 6.02
N LYS A 157 23.42 -13.30 7.35
CA LYS A 157 22.57 -14.32 7.99
C LYS A 157 21.86 -13.79 9.22
N LYS A 158 20.61 -14.21 9.43
CA LYS A 158 19.85 -13.84 10.64
C LYS A 158 19.03 -15.03 11.15
N HIS A 159 19.11 -15.29 12.45
CA HIS A 159 18.31 -16.29 13.13
C HIS A 159 16.94 -15.71 13.47
N TRP A 160 15.90 -16.22 12.84
CA TRP A 160 14.51 -15.81 13.01
C TRP A 160 13.71 -16.84 13.80
N ARG A 161 12.89 -16.34 14.72
CA ARG A 161 11.85 -17.09 15.42
C ARG A 161 10.51 -16.39 15.19
N VAL A 162 9.52 -17.14 14.74
CA VAL A 162 8.15 -16.68 14.48
C VAL A 162 7.20 -17.55 15.30
N TYR A 163 6.24 -16.92 15.95
CA TYR A 163 5.28 -17.53 16.88
C TYR A 163 3.87 -17.26 16.39
N GLY A 164 2.96 -18.22 16.59
CA GLY A 164 1.55 -18.00 16.33
C GLY A 164 0.95 -16.96 17.29
N PRO A 165 -0.20 -16.36 16.94
CA PRO A 165 -0.99 -15.54 17.85
C PRO A 165 -1.26 -16.27 19.18
N ARG A 166 -1.09 -15.59 20.32
CA ARG A 166 -1.22 -16.21 21.65
C ARG A 166 -2.68 -16.42 22.05
N THR A 167 -3.55 -15.57 21.50
CA THR A 167 -5.00 -15.58 21.74
C THR A 167 -5.74 -15.28 20.44
N GLU A 168 -7.04 -15.61 20.38
CA GLU A 168 -7.88 -15.31 19.22
C GLU A 168 -7.92 -13.79 18.90
N ALA A 169 -7.82 -12.93 19.93
CA ALA A 169 -7.80 -11.48 19.76
C ALA A 169 -6.52 -10.96 19.06
N GLU A 170 -5.45 -11.75 19.04
CA GLU A 170 -4.20 -11.45 18.34
C GLU A 170 -4.17 -12.03 16.92
N VAL A 171 -5.21 -12.74 16.49
CA VAL A 171 -5.32 -13.23 15.10
C VAL A 171 -5.74 -12.05 14.23
N LEU A 172 -4.89 -11.71 13.24
CA LEU A 172 -5.12 -10.62 12.29
C LEU A 172 -5.45 -9.27 12.96
N PRO A 173 -4.63 -8.78 13.91
CA PRO A 173 -4.93 -7.61 14.71
C PRO A 173 -4.97 -6.34 13.85
N GLN A 174 -5.73 -5.35 14.30
CA GLN A 174 -5.81 -4.05 13.62
C GLN A 174 -4.60 -3.14 13.87
N PHE A 175 -3.84 -3.40 14.94
CA PHE A 175 -2.75 -2.55 15.42
C PHE A 175 -1.57 -3.39 15.86
N SER A 176 -0.36 -2.82 15.74
CA SER A 176 0.89 -3.44 16.18
C SER A 176 0.92 -3.65 17.69
N SER A 177 1.65 -4.66 18.16
CA SER A 177 1.80 -4.94 19.59
C SER A 177 2.72 -3.93 20.28
N ALA A 178 2.70 -3.94 21.61
CA ALA A 178 3.83 -3.44 22.39
C ALA A 178 5.04 -4.38 22.24
N ASN A 179 6.23 -3.94 22.70
CA ASN A 179 7.38 -4.83 22.84
C ASN A 179 7.07 -5.90 23.89
N LEU A 180 7.25 -7.17 23.52
CA LEU A 180 7.02 -8.32 24.39
C LEU A 180 8.33 -8.80 25.02
N THR A 181 8.21 -9.45 26.17
CA THR A 181 9.31 -10.12 26.87
C THR A 181 9.41 -11.59 26.45
N GLN A 182 10.58 -12.22 26.67
CA GLN A 182 10.74 -13.66 26.34
C GLN A 182 9.79 -14.56 27.15
N ALA A 183 9.39 -14.15 28.36
CA ALA A 183 8.46 -14.90 29.20
C ALA A 183 7.02 -14.91 28.67
N GLU A 184 6.68 -13.98 27.79
CA GLU A 184 5.37 -13.89 27.13
C GLU A 184 5.28 -14.71 25.84
N LEU A 185 6.39 -15.32 25.41
CA LEU A 185 6.47 -16.11 24.20
C LEU A 185 6.21 -17.58 24.50
N GLY A 186 5.50 -18.24 23.58
CA GLY A 186 5.41 -19.70 23.54
C GLY A 186 6.52 -20.32 22.69
N GLU A 187 6.28 -21.53 22.19
CA GLU A 187 7.17 -22.18 21.23
C GLU A 187 7.06 -21.55 19.84
N PRO A 188 8.18 -21.35 19.12
CA PRO A 188 8.14 -20.84 17.76
C PRO A 188 7.46 -21.86 16.83
N VAL A 189 6.52 -21.39 16.01
CA VAL A 189 5.92 -22.19 14.93
C VAL A 189 6.87 -22.31 13.73
N LEU A 190 7.84 -21.40 13.63
CA LEU A 190 8.91 -21.42 12.64
C LEU A 190 10.18 -20.82 13.25
N GLU A 191 11.27 -21.58 13.18
CA GLU A 191 12.60 -21.15 13.60
C GLU A 191 13.62 -21.52 12.51
N ALA A 192 14.36 -20.52 12.01
CA ALA A 192 15.32 -20.73 10.93
C ALA A 192 16.38 -19.63 10.89
N VAL A 193 17.58 -20.00 10.44
CA VAL A 193 18.56 -19.02 9.95
C VAL A 193 18.25 -18.73 8.50
N LEU A 194 17.92 -17.48 8.18
CA LEU A 194 17.81 -16.99 6.81
C LEU A 194 19.19 -16.65 6.27
N GLU A 195 19.43 -17.00 5.02
CA GLU A 195 20.62 -16.60 4.26
C GLU A 195 20.20 -15.75 3.06
N ALA A 196 21.15 -15.01 2.46
CA ALA A 196 20.87 -14.17 1.30
C ALA A 196 20.10 -14.94 0.21
N GLY A 197 19.04 -14.31 -0.31
CA GLY A 197 18.12 -14.91 -1.28
C GLY A 197 16.88 -15.56 -0.66
N ASP A 198 16.87 -15.90 0.64
CA ASP A 198 15.70 -16.51 1.27
C ASP A 198 14.54 -15.52 1.47
N LEU A 199 13.31 -16.04 1.43
CA LEU A 199 12.08 -15.32 1.76
C LEU A 199 11.45 -15.92 3.02
N LEU A 200 11.04 -15.05 3.94
CA LEU A 200 10.13 -15.40 5.04
C LEU A 200 8.88 -14.51 4.97
N TYR A 201 7.70 -15.12 4.86
CA TYR A 201 6.41 -14.44 4.98
C TYR A 201 5.73 -14.85 6.29
N PHE A 202 5.02 -13.90 6.92
CA PHE A 202 4.09 -14.18 8.01
C PHE A 202 2.95 -13.15 8.06
N PRO A 203 1.72 -13.58 8.43
CA PRO A 203 0.60 -12.67 8.63
C PRO A 203 0.78 -11.68 9.78
N ARG A 204 0.03 -10.57 9.75
CA ARG A 204 -0.10 -9.69 10.92
C ARG A 204 -0.60 -10.48 12.13
N GLY A 205 -0.09 -10.16 13.32
CA GLY A 205 -0.37 -10.90 14.56
C GLY A 205 0.59 -12.06 14.88
N PHE A 206 1.43 -12.48 13.92
CA PHE A 206 2.50 -13.42 14.22
C PHE A 206 3.66 -12.69 14.90
N ILE A 207 3.90 -13.05 16.17
CA ILE A 207 5.03 -12.49 16.92
C ILE A 207 6.32 -12.97 16.25
N HIS A 208 7.31 -12.11 16.15
CA HIS A 208 8.59 -12.46 15.56
C HIS A 208 9.76 -11.75 16.25
N GLN A 209 10.93 -12.37 16.16
CA GLN A 209 12.20 -11.77 16.57
C GLN A 209 13.34 -12.31 15.71
N GLY A 210 14.32 -11.45 15.41
CA GLY A 210 15.49 -11.76 14.59
C GLY A 210 16.80 -11.35 15.27
N VAL A 211 17.73 -12.29 15.40
CA VAL A 211 19.05 -12.10 16.02
C VAL A 211 20.15 -12.44 15.02
N CYS A 212 21.19 -11.62 14.91
CA CYS A 212 22.34 -11.99 14.08
C CYS A 212 23.20 -13.05 14.75
N LEU A 213 23.77 -13.93 13.94
CA LEU A 213 24.78 -14.86 14.40
C LEU A 213 26.07 -14.11 14.79
N PRO A 214 26.93 -14.66 15.68
CA PRO A 214 28.14 -13.97 16.13
C PRO A 214 29.13 -13.60 15.02
N ASP A 215 29.11 -14.32 13.89
CA ASP A 215 30.11 -14.24 12.82
C ASP A 215 29.60 -13.56 11.54
N ALA A 216 28.34 -13.14 11.49
CA ALA A 216 27.74 -12.55 10.30
C ALA A 216 26.80 -11.38 10.62
N HIS A 217 26.92 -10.29 9.87
CA HIS A 217 25.88 -9.26 9.85
C HIS A 217 24.64 -9.76 9.12
N SER A 218 23.58 -8.96 9.15
CA SER A 218 22.40 -9.19 8.33
C SER A 218 21.90 -7.89 7.72
N LEU A 219 21.57 -7.93 6.44
CA LEU A 219 20.71 -6.95 5.79
C LEU A 219 19.48 -7.66 5.24
N HIS A 220 18.29 -7.17 5.58
CA HIS A 220 17.05 -7.58 4.92
C HIS A 220 16.18 -6.37 4.61
N ILE A 221 15.28 -6.55 3.65
CA ILE A 221 14.17 -5.63 3.39
C ILE A 221 12.87 -6.35 3.73
N THR A 222 12.05 -5.74 4.57
CA THR A 222 10.69 -6.22 4.82
C THR A 222 9.75 -5.42 3.93
N VAL A 223 9.11 -6.09 2.98
CA VAL A 223 7.99 -5.52 2.23
C VAL A 223 6.71 -5.76 3.02
N SER A 224 5.94 -4.70 3.24
CA SER A 224 4.71 -4.72 4.02
C SER A 224 3.52 -4.27 3.18
N SER A 225 2.35 -4.87 3.41
CA SER A 225 1.09 -4.43 2.78
C SER A 225 -0.12 -4.76 3.66
N TYR A 226 -1.32 -4.44 3.20
CA TYR A 226 -2.59 -4.79 3.84
C TYR A 226 -2.89 -4.13 5.21
N GLN A 227 -2.17 -3.06 5.56
CA GLN A 227 -2.53 -2.25 6.73
C GLN A 227 -3.96 -1.71 6.58
N ARG A 228 -4.80 -1.90 7.60
CA ARG A 228 -6.20 -1.42 7.62
C ARG A 228 -6.99 -1.76 6.34
N ASN A 229 -6.74 -2.95 5.78
CA ASN A 229 -7.38 -3.43 4.55
C ASN A 229 -8.31 -4.63 4.83
N SER A 230 -9.06 -4.62 5.93
CA SER A 230 -9.99 -5.69 6.33
C SER A 230 -11.44 -5.48 5.85
N TRP A 231 -12.30 -6.48 6.06
CA TRP A 231 -13.76 -6.33 5.91
C TRP A 231 -14.34 -5.30 6.88
N GLY A 232 -13.81 -5.19 8.10
CA GLY A 232 -14.21 -4.19 9.07
C GLY A 232 -13.98 -2.77 8.54
N ASP A 233 -12.81 -2.52 7.95
CA ASP A 233 -12.47 -1.22 7.36
C ASP A 233 -13.40 -0.86 6.16
N LEU A 234 -13.93 -1.86 5.44
CA LEU A 234 -14.93 -1.61 4.39
C LEU A 234 -16.28 -1.25 5.00
N LEU A 235 -16.70 -1.98 6.06
CA LEU A 235 -17.94 -1.71 6.77
C LEU A 235 -17.93 -0.33 7.46
N GLU A 236 -16.77 0.15 7.91
CA GLU A 236 -16.60 1.51 8.43
C GLU A 236 -16.95 2.60 7.39
N LYS A 237 -16.82 2.32 6.09
CA LYS A 237 -17.28 3.21 5.00
C LYS A 237 -18.72 2.92 4.59
N LEU A 238 -19.10 1.64 4.52
CA LEU A 238 -20.40 1.22 4.02
C LEU A 238 -21.55 1.59 4.96
N LEU A 239 -21.42 1.32 6.26
CA LEU A 239 -22.54 1.44 7.20
C LEU A 239 -23.02 2.89 7.39
N PRO A 240 -22.14 3.91 7.53
CA PRO A 240 -22.60 5.29 7.58
C PRO A 240 -23.33 5.74 6.31
N ALA A 241 -22.83 5.33 5.13
CA ALA A 241 -23.44 5.65 3.85
C ALA A 241 -24.82 4.99 3.70
N ALA A 242 -24.94 3.71 4.06
CA ALA A 242 -26.21 2.98 4.06
C ALA A 242 -27.24 3.64 5.00
N LEU A 243 -26.80 4.09 6.18
CA LEU A 243 -27.67 4.76 7.15
C LEU A 243 -28.16 6.11 6.63
N GLN A 244 -27.30 6.88 5.97
CA GLN A 244 -27.68 8.14 5.35
C GLN A 244 -28.76 7.94 4.29
N MET A 245 -28.58 6.97 3.38
CA MET A 245 -29.59 6.63 2.37
C MET A 245 -30.91 6.18 2.99
N ALA A 246 -30.86 5.31 4.00
CA ALA A 246 -32.05 4.84 4.70
C ALA A 246 -32.80 6.00 5.39
N LEU A 247 -32.08 6.98 5.96
CA LEU A 247 -32.66 8.17 6.57
C LEU A 247 -33.35 9.09 5.56
N GLU A 248 -32.96 9.07 4.29
CA GLU A 248 -33.58 9.86 3.22
C GLU A 248 -34.82 9.17 2.65
N GLU A 249 -34.75 7.85 2.48
CA GLU A 249 -35.77 7.10 1.73
C GLU A 249 -36.85 6.47 2.61
N ASP A 250 -36.55 6.14 3.86
CA ASP A 250 -37.42 5.32 4.69
C ASP A 250 -37.80 6.01 6.02
N VAL A 251 -39.11 6.26 6.16
CA VAL A 251 -39.67 6.92 7.34
C VAL A 251 -39.45 6.11 8.62
N GLU A 252 -39.28 4.79 8.54
CA GLU A 252 -39.05 3.94 9.70
C GLU A 252 -37.74 4.32 10.43
N TYR A 253 -36.71 4.75 9.70
CA TYR A 253 -35.45 5.25 10.28
C TYR A 253 -35.57 6.68 10.81
N ARG A 254 -36.59 7.43 10.38
CA ARG A 254 -36.88 8.80 10.85
C ARG A 254 -37.86 8.85 12.02
N GLN A 255 -38.48 7.73 12.40
CA GLN A 255 -39.38 7.68 13.55
C GLN A 255 -38.62 8.01 14.84
N GLY A 256 -39.21 8.86 15.68
CA GLY A 256 -38.66 9.19 16.98
C GLY A 256 -38.58 7.97 17.90
N LEU A 257 -37.56 7.91 18.75
CA LEU A 257 -37.45 6.91 19.80
C LEU A 257 -38.64 7.00 20.79
N PRO A 258 -39.02 5.90 21.47
CA PRO A 258 -39.99 5.95 22.55
C PRO A 258 -39.58 6.97 23.61
N MET A 259 -40.48 7.86 24.04
CA MET A 259 -40.12 8.97 24.95
C MET A 259 -39.54 8.50 26.30
N ASP A 260 -39.88 7.29 26.75
CA ASP A 260 -39.49 6.71 28.03
C ASP A 260 -38.31 5.73 27.92
N TYR A 261 -37.65 5.62 26.75
CA TYR A 261 -36.62 4.60 26.50
C TYR A 261 -35.45 4.64 27.49
N LEU A 262 -35.11 5.81 28.03
CA LEU A 262 -34.08 5.99 29.04
C LEU A 262 -34.40 5.30 30.38
N GLY A 263 -35.66 4.91 30.63
CA GLY A 263 -36.05 4.19 31.83
C GLY A 263 -35.84 2.68 31.78
N TYR A 264 -35.48 2.12 30.61
CA TYR A 264 -35.28 0.67 30.43
C TYR A 264 -34.13 0.29 29.47
N MET A 265 -33.51 1.27 28.80
CA MET A 265 -32.32 1.13 27.97
C MET A 265 -31.10 1.82 28.61
N GLY A 266 -29.90 1.43 28.19
CA GLY A 266 -28.63 1.92 28.76
C GLY A 266 -27.99 0.95 29.75
N VAL A 267 -26.72 1.20 30.11
CA VAL A 267 -25.90 0.31 30.93
C VAL A 267 -26.52 0.09 32.32
N ALA A 268 -27.11 1.13 32.93
CA ALA A 268 -27.77 1.04 34.23
C ALA A 268 -29.00 0.09 34.25
N HIS A 269 -29.52 -0.27 33.07
CA HIS A 269 -30.68 -1.13 32.89
C HIS A 269 -30.33 -2.43 32.14
N SER A 270 -29.05 -2.83 32.08
CA SER A 270 -28.62 -4.00 31.30
C SER A 270 -29.29 -5.30 31.71
N ASP A 271 -29.54 -5.45 33.01
CA ASP A 271 -30.02 -6.69 33.64
C ASP A 271 -31.52 -6.62 33.98
N VAL A 272 -32.19 -5.52 33.62
CA VAL A 272 -33.62 -5.34 33.87
C VAL A 272 -34.42 -6.20 32.90
N VAL A 273 -35.28 -7.06 33.43
CA VAL A 273 -36.24 -7.83 32.64
C VAL A 273 -37.47 -6.97 32.38
N ASP A 274 -37.50 -6.32 31.23
CA ASP A 274 -38.59 -5.48 30.77
C ASP A 274 -38.98 -5.83 29.32
N ALA A 275 -40.26 -6.09 29.07
CA ALA A 275 -40.74 -6.42 27.72
C ALA A 275 -40.45 -5.30 26.70
N ARG A 276 -40.42 -4.04 27.14
CA ARG A 276 -40.07 -2.88 26.30
C ARG A 276 -38.61 -2.92 25.86
N ARG A 277 -37.70 -3.38 26.73
CA ARG A 277 -36.29 -3.58 26.39
C ARG A 277 -36.13 -4.64 25.30
N THR A 278 -36.83 -5.77 25.43
CA THR A 278 -36.84 -6.82 24.40
C THR A 278 -37.34 -6.27 23.07
N ALA A 279 -38.51 -5.62 23.05
CA ALA A 279 -39.08 -5.02 21.84
C ALA A 279 -38.16 -3.95 21.21
N PHE A 280 -37.47 -3.15 22.04
CA PHE A 280 -36.51 -2.15 21.56
C PHE A 280 -35.31 -2.81 20.87
N VAL A 281 -34.73 -3.87 21.45
CA VAL A 281 -33.63 -4.62 20.85
C VAL A 281 -34.06 -5.29 19.55
N GLU A 282 -35.25 -5.91 19.51
CA GLU A 282 -35.81 -6.51 18.29
C GLU A 282 -36.01 -5.46 17.18
N LYS A 283 -36.48 -4.26 17.53
CA LYS A 283 -36.60 -3.14 16.59
C LYS A 283 -35.23 -2.73 16.04
N VAL A 284 -34.21 -2.60 16.87
CA VAL A 284 -32.84 -2.28 16.43
C VAL A 284 -32.29 -3.37 15.49
N GLN A 285 -32.47 -4.65 15.84
CA GLN A 285 -32.04 -5.77 14.99
C GLN A 285 -32.77 -5.78 13.64
N SER A 286 -34.07 -5.51 13.63
CA SER A 286 -34.85 -5.40 12.40
C SER A 286 -34.36 -4.26 11.50
N LEU A 287 -34.07 -3.09 12.08
CA LEU A 287 -33.54 -1.96 11.33
C LEU A 287 -32.13 -2.26 10.80
N ILE A 288 -31.23 -2.86 11.58
CA ILE A 288 -29.90 -3.26 11.10
C ILE A 288 -30.01 -4.26 9.94
N LYS A 289 -30.94 -5.22 10.01
CA LYS A 289 -31.17 -6.18 8.92
C LYS A 289 -31.69 -5.49 7.66
N LYS A 290 -32.63 -4.56 7.81
CA LYS A 290 -33.20 -3.76 6.72
C LYS A 290 -32.17 -2.82 6.09
N LEU A 291 -31.15 -2.41 6.85
CA LEU A 291 -30.10 -1.49 6.38
C LEU A 291 -29.33 -2.03 5.16
N ILE A 292 -29.27 -3.36 5.02
CA ILE A 292 -28.63 -4.04 3.89
C ILE A 292 -29.27 -3.61 2.56
N ASP A 293 -30.59 -3.35 2.54
CA ASP A 293 -31.32 -2.95 1.33
C ASP A 293 -30.90 -1.55 0.82
N TYR A 294 -30.26 -0.75 1.68
CA TYR A 294 -29.77 0.59 1.38
C TYR A 294 -28.25 0.66 1.21
N ALA A 295 -27.55 -0.48 1.24
CA ALA A 295 -26.09 -0.49 1.30
C ALA A 295 -25.45 -0.12 -0.06
N PRO A 296 -24.77 1.04 -0.19
CA PRO A 296 -24.14 1.44 -1.46
C PRO A 296 -22.75 0.81 -1.58
N ILE A 297 -22.72 -0.51 -1.83
CA ILE A 297 -21.49 -1.31 -1.80
C ILE A 297 -20.43 -0.75 -2.75
N ASP A 298 -20.79 -0.45 -3.99
CA ASP A 298 -19.84 0.03 -5.00
C ASP A 298 -19.24 1.38 -4.61
N ALA A 299 -20.07 2.33 -4.13
CA ALA A 299 -19.59 3.63 -3.67
C ALA A 299 -18.67 3.50 -2.44
N ALA A 300 -18.97 2.59 -1.51
CA ALA A 300 -18.09 2.33 -0.37
C ALA A 300 -16.72 1.76 -0.81
N VAL A 301 -16.72 0.90 -1.83
CA VAL A 301 -15.49 0.39 -2.46
C VAL A 301 -14.74 1.52 -3.17
N ASP A 302 -15.42 2.44 -3.84
CA ASP A 302 -14.80 3.62 -4.48
C ASP A 302 -14.15 4.55 -3.46
N GLN A 303 -14.79 4.80 -2.32
CA GLN A 303 -14.21 5.61 -1.25
C GLN A 303 -12.97 4.96 -0.63
N ARG A 304 -12.96 3.63 -0.54
CA ARG A 304 -11.75 2.89 -0.14
C ARG A 304 -10.67 2.95 -1.22
N ALA A 305 -11.05 2.78 -2.49
CA ALA A 305 -10.12 2.86 -3.62
C ALA A 305 -9.48 4.24 -3.73
N LYS A 306 -10.23 5.31 -3.50
CA LYS A 306 -9.71 6.68 -3.38
C LYS A 306 -8.61 6.80 -2.32
N SER A 307 -8.87 6.26 -1.12
CA SER A 307 -7.88 6.26 -0.03
C SER A 307 -6.62 5.48 -0.46
N PHE A 308 -6.80 4.29 -1.04
CA PHE A 308 -5.70 3.49 -1.59
C PHE A 308 -4.90 4.24 -2.68
N LEU A 309 -5.55 4.97 -3.59
CA LEU A 309 -4.86 5.75 -4.62
C LEU A 309 -4.02 6.86 -4.02
N HIS A 310 -4.42 7.46 -2.89
CA HIS A 310 -3.62 8.44 -2.17
C HIS A 310 -2.39 7.79 -1.51
N ASP A 311 -2.53 6.57 -1.01
CA ASP A 311 -1.45 5.80 -0.37
C ASP A 311 -0.41 5.28 -1.37
N CYS A 312 -0.82 5.09 -2.63
CA CYS A 312 -0.01 4.50 -3.68
C CYS A 312 1.29 5.27 -3.95
N LEU A 313 2.37 4.53 -4.21
CA LEU A 313 3.53 5.11 -4.86
C LEU A 313 3.17 5.51 -6.30
N PRO A 314 3.80 6.57 -6.84
CA PRO A 314 3.67 6.90 -8.25
C PRO A 314 4.21 5.75 -9.12
N PRO A 315 3.71 5.57 -10.35
CA PRO A 315 4.14 4.48 -11.21
C PRO A 315 5.60 4.68 -11.67
N ALA A 316 6.48 3.71 -11.39
CA ALA A 316 7.85 3.70 -11.92
C ALA A 316 7.89 3.28 -13.40
N LEU A 317 7.88 4.26 -14.31
CA LEU A 317 7.68 4.02 -15.75
C LEU A 317 8.86 3.33 -16.44
N THR A 318 8.54 2.36 -17.30
CA THR A 318 9.52 1.76 -18.23
C THR A 318 9.98 2.79 -19.26
N GLN A 319 11.13 2.56 -19.90
CA GLN A 319 11.62 3.46 -20.96
C GLN A 319 10.61 3.62 -22.11
N SER A 320 9.95 2.52 -22.51
CA SER A 320 8.90 2.56 -23.53
C SER A 320 7.68 3.36 -23.07
N GLU A 321 7.23 3.18 -21.83
CA GLU A 321 6.12 3.98 -21.28
C GLU A 321 6.46 5.48 -21.24
N LYS A 322 7.70 5.84 -20.85
CA LYS A 322 8.16 7.24 -20.87
C LYS A 322 8.15 7.79 -22.30
N ALA A 323 8.73 7.08 -23.27
CA ALA A 323 8.80 7.52 -24.66
C ALA A 323 7.44 7.69 -25.35
N LEU A 324 6.39 7.03 -24.83
CA LEU A 324 5.03 7.04 -25.38
C LEU A 324 4.04 7.89 -24.57
N SER A 325 4.50 8.63 -23.57
CA SER A 325 3.68 9.51 -22.71
C SER A 325 4.24 10.92 -22.69
N VAL A 326 3.54 11.83 -22.02
CA VAL A 326 3.99 13.21 -21.82
C VAL A 326 5.39 13.31 -21.21
N TYR A 327 5.81 12.32 -20.40
CA TYR A 327 7.13 12.30 -19.76
C TYR A 327 8.31 12.16 -20.72
N GLY A 328 8.07 11.68 -21.94
CA GLY A 328 9.06 11.60 -23.02
C GLY A 328 8.78 12.59 -24.15
N PHE A 329 7.81 13.50 -23.98
CA PHE A 329 7.45 14.47 -25.00
C PHE A 329 8.60 15.47 -25.22
N PRO A 330 8.97 15.81 -26.48
CA PRO A 330 10.20 16.52 -26.79
C PRO A 330 10.21 18.02 -26.47
N ALA A 331 9.12 18.55 -25.88
CA ALA A 331 9.00 19.96 -25.50
C ALA A 331 10.20 20.43 -24.68
N ARG A 332 10.88 21.48 -25.15
CA ARG A 332 12.11 21.98 -24.52
C ARG A 332 12.37 23.46 -24.78
N TRP A 333 13.22 24.05 -23.96
CA TRP A 333 13.83 25.36 -24.22
C TRP A 333 15.11 25.18 -25.04
N GLN A 334 15.21 25.84 -26.20
CA GLN A 334 16.36 25.75 -27.09
C GLN A 334 16.50 27.04 -27.91
N ASP A 335 17.74 27.52 -28.08
CA ASP A 335 18.09 28.71 -28.86
C ASP A 335 17.28 29.98 -28.47
N GLY A 336 16.98 30.14 -27.18
CA GLY A 336 16.27 31.31 -26.67
C GLY A 336 14.75 31.27 -26.83
N GLY A 337 14.16 30.12 -27.16
CA GLY A 337 12.70 29.95 -27.23
C GLY A 337 12.23 28.53 -26.93
N THR A 338 10.92 28.31 -27.00
CA THR A 338 10.29 27.00 -26.83
C THR A 338 10.30 26.23 -28.15
N ARG A 339 10.55 24.91 -28.09
CA ARG A 339 10.49 23.97 -29.22
C ARG A 339 9.59 22.81 -28.87
N ASP A 340 8.92 22.26 -29.88
CA ASP A 340 8.13 21.02 -29.81
C ASP A 340 7.07 21.01 -28.69
N VAL A 341 6.38 22.13 -28.48
CA VAL A 341 5.40 22.30 -27.38
C VAL A 341 3.96 21.92 -27.73
N ASP A 342 3.64 21.80 -29.02
CA ASP A 342 2.27 21.58 -29.50
C ASP A 342 1.95 20.08 -29.51
N ILE A 343 1.14 19.63 -28.53
CA ILE A 343 0.65 18.25 -28.41
C ILE A 343 -0.50 18.06 -29.39
N ARG A 344 -0.23 17.35 -30.49
CA ARG A 344 -1.24 17.07 -31.52
C ARG A 344 -1.80 15.68 -31.40
N ILE A 345 -2.96 15.58 -30.74
CA ILE A 345 -3.81 14.39 -30.77
C ILE A 345 -4.87 14.56 -31.85
N THR A 346 -5.07 13.52 -32.65
CA THR A 346 -6.07 13.46 -33.72
C THR A 346 -7.01 12.28 -33.49
N LYS A 347 -8.11 12.24 -34.25
CA LYS A 347 -9.05 11.10 -34.22
C LYS A 347 -8.39 9.74 -34.47
N ASP A 348 -7.33 9.72 -35.29
CA ASP A 348 -6.58 8.53 -35.68
C ASP A 348 -5.46 8.18 -34.68
N THR A 349 -5.25 9.03 -33.67
CA THR A 349 -4.28 8.74 -32.61
C THR A 349 -4.79 7.56 -31.79
N GLU A 350 -3.97 6.52 -31.67
CA GLU A 350 -4.29 5.35 -30.85
C GLU A 350 -3.73 5.54 -29.44
N VAL A 351 -4.61 5.56 -28.44
CA VAL A 351 -4.29 5.80 -27.02
C VAL A 351 -4.62 4.60 -26.15
N ARG A 352 -3.98 4.49 -24.98
CA ARG A 352 -4.37 3.59 -23.89
C ARG A 352 -4.00 4.21 -22.55
N LEU A 353 -4.66 3.78 -21.46
CA LEU A 353 -4.18 4.10 -20.11
C LEU A 353 -2.72 3.68 -19.94
N LEU A 354 -1.93 4.56 -19.32
CA LEU A 354 -0.51 4.35 -19.04
C LEU A 354 -0.33 3.04 -18.27
N ARG A 355 -1.13 2.84 -17.21
CA ARG A 355 -1.26 1.59 -16.44
C ARG A 355 -2.72 1.40 -16.00
N HIS A 356 -3.07 0.19 -15.59
CA HIS A 356 -4.44 -0.11 -15.13
C HIS A 356 -4.72 0.50 -13.74
N GLY A 357 -3.84 0.26 -12.77
CA GLY A 357 -4.05 0.66 -11.37
C GLY A 357 -3.62 2.08 -11.00
N ILE A 358 -3.70 3.05 -11.92
CA ILE A 358 -3.28 4.43 -11.66
C ILE A 358 -4.42 5.44 -11.63
N VAL A 359 -5.65 5.02 -11.94
CA VAL A 359 -6.83 5.88 -11.87
C VAL A 359 -8.03 5.17 -11.23
N ARG A 360 -8.92 5.96 -10.63
CA ARG A 360 -10.23 5.52 -10.12
C ARG A 360 -11.24 6.62 -10.35
N LEU A 361 -12.36 6.28 -10.97
CA LEU A 361 -13.51 7.16 -11.11
C LEU A 361 -14.38 7.01 -9.86
N CYS A 362 -14.77 8.12 -9.24
CA CYS A 362 -15.57 8.13 -8.03
C CYS A 362 -16.69 9.18 -8.16
N ASN A 363 -17.91 8.83 -7.75
CA ASN A 363 -18.99 9.79 -7.59
C ASN A 363 -18.88 10.44 -6.21
N GLU A 364 -18.74 11.76 -6.18
CA GLU A 364 -18.66 12.57 -4.96
C GLU A 364 -19.81 13.59 -4.96
N GLU A 365 -20.11 14.20 -3.81
CA GLU A 365 -21.14 15.25 -3.72
C GLU A 365 -20.87 16.44 -4.67
N ALA A 366 -19.59 16.73 -4.93
CA ALA A 366 -19.17 17.82 -5.81
C ALA A 366 -19.26 17.48 -7.31
N GLY A 367 -19.40 16.21 -7.68
CA GLY A 367 -19.36 15.75 -9.06
C GLY A 367 -18.61 14.43 -9.24
N VAL A 368 -18.37 14.06 -10.50
CA VAL A 368 -17.60 12.86 -10.86
C VAL A 368 -16.11 13.20 -10.84
N MET A 369 -15.35 12.50 -10.01
CA MET A 369 -13.91 12.75 -9.82
C MET A 369 -13.08 11.57 -10.33
N LEU A 370 -12.06 11.86 -11.13
CA LEU A 370 -11.03 10.90 -11.53
C LEU A 370 -9.80 11.10 -10.65
N TYR A 371 -9.63 10.24 -9.64
CA TYR A 371 -8.42 10.19 -8.82
C TYR A 371 -7.30 9.48 -9.57
N TYR A 372 -6.05 9.91 -9.36
CA TYR A 372 -4.89 9.31 -10.03
C TYR A 372 -3.60 9.35 -9.21
N THR A 373 -2.63 8.49 -9.56
CA THR A 373 -1.39 8.31 -8.80
C THR A 373 -0.13 8.85 -9.46
N THR A 374 -0.22 9.36 -10.69
CA THR A 374 0.94 9.78 -11.50
C THR A 374 1.69 10.99 -10.92
N GLU A 375 1.02 11.78 -10.09
CA GLU A 375 1.56 12.94 -9.38
C GLU A 375 1.84 12.67 -7.89
N ASN A 376 1.69 11.42 -7.40
CA ASN A 376 1.99 11.09 -6.01
C ASN A 376 3.49 11.21 -5.70
N SER A 377 3.81 11.44 -4.43
CA SER A 377 5.19 11.39 -3.95
C SER A 377 5.65 9.96 -3.68
N ARG A 378 6.97 9.74 -3.73
CA ARG A 378 7.59 8.51 -3.19
C ARG A 378 7.61 8.49 -1.66
N VAL A 379 7.29 9.62 -1.01
CA VAL A 379 7.12 9.76 0.43
C VAL A 379 5.62 9.72 0.73
N TYR A 380 5.21 8.80 1.60
CA TYR A 380 3.82 8.58 1.97
C TYR A 380 3.13 9.88 2.40
N HIS A 381 1.99 10.19 1.77
CA HIS A 381 1.13 11.36 2.04
C HIS A 381 1.86 12.71 2.10
N LYS A 382 3.02 12.84 1.42
CA LYS A 382 3.68 14.16 1.30
C LYS A 382 2.81 15.15 0.51
N GLU A 383 1.98 14.63 -0.38
CA GLU A 383 1.06 15.39 -1.22
C GLU A 383 -0.38 15.05 -0.84
N GLU A 384 -1.28 16.02 -1.03
CA GLU A 384 -2.74 15.79 -0.98
C GLU A 384 -3.20 14.86 -2.11
N PRO A 385 -4.37 14.20 -1.99
CA PRO A 385 -4.97 13.40 -3.05
C PRO A 385 -5.08 14.20 -4.36
N LYS A 386 -4.75 13.54 -5.49
CA LYS A 386 -4.79 14.15 -6.82
C LYS A 386 -6.02 13.67 -7.58
N SER A 387 -6.78 14.61 -8.13
CA SER A 387 -8.00 14.32 -8.89
C SER A 387 -8.23 15.32 -10.01
N LEU A 388 -9.05 14.91 -10.98
CA LEU A 388 -9.66 15.76 -12.00
C LEU A 388 -11.17 15.69 -11.81
N GLU A 389 -11.86 16.82 -11.91
CA GLU A 389 -13.30 16.81 -12.13
C GLU A 389 -13.56 16.39 -13.58
N ILE A 390 -14.51 15.48 -13.78
CA ILE A 390 -14.84 14.91 -15.08
C ILE A 390 -16.27 15.30 -15.39
N ASP A 391 -16.45 16.01 -16.50
CA ASP A 391 -17.78 16.33 -16.99
C ASP A 391 -18.56 15.03 -17.29
N PRO A 392 -19.87 14.96 -17.00
CA PRO A 392 -20.66 13.75 -17.20
C PRO A 392 -20.52 13.14 -18.60
N GLU A 393 -20.35 13.97 -19.64
CA GLU A 393 -20.12 13.58 -21.03
C GLU A 393 -18.83 12.78 -21.29
N TYR A 394 -17.85 12.83 -20.38
CA TYR A 394 -16.59 12.09 -20.48
C TYR A 394 -16.58 10.79 -19.69
N THR A 395 -17.58 10.56 -18.83
CA THR A 395 -17.68 9.39 -17.93
C THR A 395 -17.55 8.08 -18.69
N ASP A 396 -18.41 7.88 -19.69
CA ASP A 396 -18.43 6.68 -20.53
C ASP A 396 -17.08 6.45 -21.22
N SER A 397 -16.37 7.53 -21.56
CA SER A 397 -15.06 7.45 -22.22
C SER A 397 -13.96 7.01 -21.27
N ILE A 398 -14.00 7.44 -20.00
CA ILE A 398 -13.09 6.95 -18.96
C ILE A 398 -13.34 5.46 -18.70
N GLU A 399 -14.61 5.04 -18.58
CA GLU A 399 -14.99 3.63 -18.40
C GLU A 399 -14.56 2.76 -19.59
N PHE A 400 -14.71 3.28 -20.81
CA PHE A 400 -14.25 2.63 -22.04
C PHE A 400 -12.72 2.46 -22.05
N LEU A 401 -11.96 3.48 -21.64
CA LEU A 401 -10.50 3.40 -21.53
C LEU A 401 -10.04 2.39 -20.46
N LEU A 402 -10.73 2.34 -19.33
CA LEU A 402 -10.49 1.38 -18.25
C LEU A 402 -10.72 -0.06 -18.70
N SER A 403 -11.88 -0.32 -19.31
CA SER A 403 -12.26 -1.66 -19.78
C SER A 403 -11.43 -2.12 -20.98
N SER A 404 -10.95 -1.20 -21.81
CA SER A 404 -10.12 -1.51 -22.99
C SER A 404 -8.66 -1.83 -22.65
N TYR A 405 -8.16 -1.47 -21.46
CA TYR A 405 -6.77 -1.72 -21.08
C TYR A 405 -6.42 -3.23 -21.10
N PRO A 406 -5.33 -3.66 -21.79
CA PRO A 406 -4.18 -2.85 -22.24
C PRO A 406 -4.19 -2.46 -23.73
N ASN A 407 -5.31 -2.65 -24.43
CA ASN A 407 -5.39 -2.40 -25.86
C ASN A 407 -5.32 -0.89 -26.15
N HIS A 408 -4.73 -0.53 -27.28
CA HIS A 408 -4.84 0.83 -27.79
C HIS A 408 -6.17 0.96 -28.53
N VAL A 409 -6.82 2.10 -28.35
CA VAL A 409 -8.08 2.47 -29.01
C VAL A 409 -7.90 3.78 -29.76
N SER A 410 -8.56 3.95 -30.90
CA SER A 410 -8.53 5.22 -31.62
C SER A 410 -9.28 6.27 -30.82
N VAL A 411 -8.79 7.50 -30.78
CA VAL A 411 -9.53 8.63 -30.16
C VAL A 411 -10.94 8.77 -30.75
N ASP A 412 -11.12 8.51 -32.04
CA ASP A 412 -12.43 8.52 -32.72
C ASP A 412 -13.46 7.56 -32.10
N THR A 413 -12.99 6.48 -31.46
CA THR A 413 -13.85 5.45 -30.84
C THR A 413 -14.28 5.77 -29.42
N LEU A 414 -13.75 6.84 -28.81
CA LEU A 414 -14.17 7.26 -27.48
C LEU A 414 -15.67 7.61 -27.50
N PRO A 415 -16.48 7.11 -26.55
CA PRO A 415 -17.90 7.42 -26.45
C PRO A 415 -18.12 8.84 -25.90
N CYS A 416 -17.81 9.85 -26.72
CA CYS A 416 -18.29 11.22 -26.60
C CYS A 416 -19.07 11.58 -27.88
N GLU A 417 -19.95 12.58 -27.81
CA GLU A 417 -20.77 12.98 -28.95
C GLU A 417 -19.95 13.66 -30.06
N ALA A 418 -19.19 14.72 -29.73
CA ALA A 418 -18.39 15.45 -30.71
C ALA A 418 -16.95 14.94 -30.76
N LEU A 419 -16.31 15.03 -31.94
CA LEU A 419 -14.90 14.67 -32.10
C LEU A 419 -13.97 15.60 -31.30
N GLU A 420 -14.35 16.87 -31.16
CA GLU A 420 -13.60 17.86 -30.39
C GLU A 420 -13.48 17.46 -28.92
N ASP A 421 -14.56 16.93 -28.35
CA ASP A 421 -14.60 16.42 -26.97
C ASP A 421 -13.67 15.22 -26.78
N LYS A 422 -13.71 14.26 -27.73
CA LYS A 422 -12.81 13.09 -27.71
C LYS A 422 -11.34 13.50 -27.73
N ILE A 423 -10.99 14.45 -28.59
CA ILE A 423 -9.62 14.98 -28.70
C ILE A 423 -9.24 15.73 -27.44
N SER A 424 -10.14 16.55 -26.89
CA SER A 424 -9.90 17.35 -25.69
C SER A 424 -9.67 16.47 -24.46
N LEU A 425 -10.53 15.46 -24.25
CA LEU A 425 -10.38 14.47 -23.19
C LEU A 425 -9.05 13.69 -23.32
N ALA A 426 -8.75 13.18 -24.52
CA ALA A 426 -7.51 12.45 -24.76
C ALA A 426 -6.27 13.32 -24.52
N THR A 427 -6.33 14.61 -24.87
CA THR A 427 -5.24 15.57 -24.64
C THR A 427 -5.06 15.85 -23.16
N LEU A 428 -6.14 16.14 -22.43
CA LEU A 428 -6.11 16.36 -20.98
C LEU A 428 -5.49 15.18 -20.22
N LEU A 429 -5.93 13.96 -20.53
CA LEU A 429 -5.41 12.75 -19.86
C LEU A 429 -3.96 12.45 -20.27
N PHE A 430 -3.56 12.78 -21.50
CA PHE A 430 -2.15 12.65 -21.92
C PHE A 430 -1.26 13.63 -21.16
N GLU A 431 -1.66 14.91 -21.06
CA GLU A 431 -0.93 15.95 -20.32
C GLU A 431 -0.77 15.61 -18.84
N LYS A 432 -1.78 14.97 -18.24
CA LYS A 432 -1.74 14.46 -16.86
C LYS A 432 -0.92 13.17 -16.68
N GLY A 433 -0.32 12.67 -17.77
CA GLY A 433 0.46 11.44 -17.76
C GLY A 433 -0.40 10.20 -17.49
N ILE A 434 -1.71 10.27 -17.70
CA ILE A 434 -2.65 9.16 -17.49
C ILE A 434 -2.72 8.28 -18.76
N LEU A 435 -2.50 8.85 -19.94
CA LEU A 435 -2.47 8.13 -21.22
C LEU A 435 -1.06 7.93 -21.78
N THR A 436 -0.96 6.89 -22.61
CA THR A 436 0.13 6.67 -23.57
C THR A 436 -0.43 6.56 -24.98
N THR A 437 0.39 6.86 -25.97
CA THR A 437 0.08 6.69 -27.39
C THR A 437 0.78 5.46 -27.97
N LYS A 438 0.25 4.92 -29.07
CA LYS A 438 0.87 3.75 -29.73
C LYS A 438 2.20 4.08 -30.41
N LYS A 439 2.37 5.33 -30.84
CA LYS A 439 3.60 5.88 -31.42
C LYS A 439 3.90 7.21 -30.73
N PRO A 440 5.17 7.59 -30.54
CA PRO A 440 5.51 8.87 -29.96
C PRO A 440 4.84 10.02 -30.73
N LEU A 441 4.28 10.98 -30.00
CA LEU A 441 3.78 12.22 -30.59
C LEU A 441 4.99 13.09 -30.92
N VAL A 442 5.52 12.93 -32.13
CA VAL A 442 6.57 13.80 -32.70
C VAL A 442 5.93 14.71 -33.73
N GLN A 443 6.34 15.97 -33.72
CA GLN A 443 6.06 16.85 -34.85
C GLN A 443 6.82 16.31 -36.07
N VAL A 444 6.10 16.19 -37.19
CA VAL A 444 6.70 16.03 -38.53
C VAL A 444 7.22 17.39 -38.98
#